data_AF-A0A3D1BTN6-F1
#
_entry.id   AF-A0A3D1BTN6-F1
#
_cell.length_a   1.000
_cell.length_b   1.000
_cell.length_c   1.000
_cell.angle_alpha   90.00
_cell.angle_beta   90.00
_cell.angle_gamma   90.00
#
_symmetry.space_group_name_H-M   'P 1'
#
loop_
_entity.id
_entity.type
_entity.pdbx_description
1 polymer ?
#
loop_
_entity_poly.entity_id
_entity_poly.type
_entity_poly.pdbx_seq_one_letter_code
_entity_poly.pdbx_strand_id
1 'polypeptide(L)'
;MKARLPKAIIVFFLSFFVLPLFSQKGIEDGSKYGHGEDSANCRRNLSLYKTYYDQQNYDMALSFWRKAFNECPRSSSNLHLHGINMFKHLFNKTKDRKYIDSIE
;
A
#
# COMPACT_ATOMS: atom_id res chain seq x y z
N MET A 1 -33.90 34.60 24.37
CA MET A 1 -32.96 34.13 25.41
C MET A 1 -31.65 33.77 24.73
N LYS A 2 -30.53 34.43 25.07
CA LYS A 2 -29.21 34.13 24.48
C LYS A 2 -28.63 32.91 25.21
N ALA A 3 -28.68 31.74 24.58
CA ALA A 3 -28.05 30.54 25.14
C ALA A 3 -26.53 30.80 25.29
N ARG A 4 -26.03 30.80 26.52
CA ARG A 4 -24.59 30.91 26.78
C ARG A 4 -24.02 29.50 26.85
N LEU A 5 -23.40 29.07 25.75
CA LEU A 5 -22.71 27.79 25.70
C LEU A 5 -21.53 27.83 26.70
N PRO A 6 -21.47 26.90 27.67
CA PRO A 6 -20.42 26.93 28.69
C PRO A 6 -19.07 26.67 28.04
N LYS A 7 -18.06 27.47 28.41
CA LYS A 7 -16.70 27.41 27.85
C LYS A 7 -16.10 25.99 27.89
N ALA A 8 -16.47 25.18 28.87
CA ALA A 8 -16.06 23.78 28.99
C ALA A 8 -16.56 22.89 27.83
N ILE A 9 -17.77 23.12 27.31
CA ILE A 9 -18.31 22.39 26.15
C ILE A 9 -17.57 22.79 24.87
N ILE A 10 -17.18 24.05 24.74
CA ILE A 10 -16.38 24.55 23.61
C ILE A 10 -14.98 23.90 23.63
N VAL A 11 -14.33 23.83 24.79
CA VAL A 11 -13.00 23.21 24.93
C VAL A 11 -13.05 21.70 24.66
N PHE A 12 -14.09 21.00 25.14
CA PHE A 12 -14.29 19.58 24.89
C PHE A 12 -14.52 19.25 23.40
N PHE A 13 -15.25 20.11 22.67
CA PHE A 13 -15.42 19.98 21.22
C PHE A 13 -14.12 20.26 20.44
N LEU A 14 -13.30 21.21 20.91
CA LEU A 14 -11.99 21.54 20.28
C LEU A 14 -10.94 20.44 20.47
N SER A 15 -10.97 19.70 21.58
CA SER A 15 -10.02 18.60 21.82
C SER A 15 -10.31 17.34 21.00
N PHE A 16 -11.53 17.17 20.48
CA PHE A 16 -11.93 15.98 19.71
C PHE A 16 -11.50 16.05 18.22
N PHE A 17 -10.95 17.18 17.76
CA PHE A 17 -10.57 17.39 16.36
C PHE A 17 -9.11 17.06 16.04
N VAL A 18 -8.33 16.57 17.01
CA VAL A 18 -6.97 16.07 16.74
C VAL A 18 -7.09 14.60 16.33
N LEU A 19 -7.65 14.35 15.15
CA LEU A 19 -7.54 13.04 14.52
C LEU A 19 -6.06 12.82 14.19
N PRO A 20 -5.47 11.65 14.51
CA PRO A 20 -4.16 11.31 13.98
C PRO A 20 -4.28 11.38 12.46
N LEU A 21 -3.37 12.13 11.82
CA LEU A 21 -3.20 12.10 10.38
C LEU A 21 -2.60 10.74 10.03
N PHE A 22 -3.43 9.70 10.05
CA PHE A 22 -3.05 8.41 9.49
C PHE A 22 -2.75 8.68 8.02
N SER A 23 -1.51 8.37 7.62
CA SER A 23 -1.10 8.39 6.23
C SER A 23 -2.08 7.51 5.44
N GLN A 24 -2.54 8.02 4.29
CA GLN A 24 -3.59 7.39 3.48
C GLN A 24 -2.93 6.60 2.35
N LYS A 25 -3.02 5.27 2.42
CA LYS A 25 -2.55 4.39 1.34
C LYS A 25 -3.45 4.53 0.13
N GLY A 26 -2.88 4.37 -1.06
CA GLY A 26 -3.63 4.41 -2.32
C GLY A 26 -4.72 3.34 -2.43
N ILE A 27 -4.55 2.22 -1.71
CA ILE A 27 -5.59 1.19 -1.62
C ILE A 27 -6.82 1.65 -0.81
N GLU A 28 -6.64 2.53 0.17
CA GLU A 28 -7.67 2.96 1.13
C GLU A 28 -8.49 4.12 0.57
N ASP A 29 -7.83 5.10 -0.06
CA ASP A 29 -8.47 6.31 -0.60
C ASP A 29 -8.75 6.24 -2.11
N GLY A 30 -8.24 5.20 -2.79
CA GLY A 30 -8.38 5.00 -4.24
C GLY A 30 -7.42 5.83 -5.10
N SER A 31 -6.55 6.64 -4.48
CA SER A 31 -5.51 7.39 -5.18
C SER A 31 -4.47 6.44 -5.79
N LYS A 32 -3.78 6.93 -6.83
CA LYS A 32 -2.84 6.10 -7.59
C LYS A 32 -1.67 5.60 -6.74
N TYR A 33 -1.19 6.41 -5.80
CA TYR A 33 0.02 6.14 -5.01
C TYR A 33 -0.18 6.31 -3.50
N GLY A 34 -1.30 6.82 -3.02
CA GLY A 34 -1.44 7.31 -1.64
C GLY A 34 -0.88 8.72 -1.47
N HIS A 35 -0.95 9.21 -0.23
CA HIS A 35 -0.52 10.54 0.17
C HIS A 35 0.68 10.50 1.12
N GLY A 36 1.42 11.61 1.21
CA GLY A 36 2.55 11.76 2.14
C GLY A 36 3.57 10.62 2.08
N GLU A 37 3.81 10.00 3.24
CA GLU A 37 4.78 8.92 3.44
C GLU A 37 4.36 7.65 2.69
N ASP A 38 3.07 7.31 2.61
CA ASP A 38 2.62 6.16 1.83
C ASP A 38 2.90 6.32 0.34
N SER A 39 2.77 7.56 -0.17
CA SER A 39 3.12 7.88 -1.56
C SER A 39 4.60 7.65 -1.85
N ALA A 40 5.47 8.01 -0.89
CA ALA A 40 6.91 7.78 -0.99
C ALA A 40 7.24 6.28 -0.91
N ASN A 41 6.64 5.55 0.04
CA ASN A 41 6.81 4.11 0.21
C ASN A 41 6.33 3.31 -0.99
N CYS A 42 5.13 3.61 -1.49
CA CYS A 42 4.60 3.01 -2.72
C CYS A 42 5.58 3.21 -3.89
N ARG A 43 6.01 4.44 -4.16
CA ARG A 43 6.95 4.72 -5.26
C ARG A 43 8.30 4.02 -5.08
N ARG A 44 8.81 3.96 -3.86
CA ARG A 44 10.04 3.24 -3.53
C ARG A 44 9.89 1.74 -3.80
N ASN A 45 8.83 1.11 -3.30
CA ASN A 45 8.55 -0.30 -3.50
C ASN A 45 8.32 -0.60 -5.00
N LEU A 46 7.64 0.29 -5.73
CA LEU A 46 7.46 0.21 -7.18
C LEU A 46 8.80 0.20 -7.94
N SER A 47 9.71 1.11 -7.58
CA SER A 47 11.04 1.18 -8.18
C SER A 47 11.88 -0.08 -7.91
N LEU A 48 11.88 -0.53 -6.65
CA LEU A 48 12.67 -1.68 -6.22
C LEU A 48 12.16 -2.99 -6.83
N TYR A 49 10.84 -3.26 -6.79
CA TYR A 49 10.33 -4.50 -7.40
C TYR A 49 10.62 -4.51 -8.90
N LYS A 50 10.43 -3.39 -9.59
CA LYS A 50 10.66 -3.32 -11.03
C LYS A 50 12.12 -3.61 -11.36
N THR A 51 13.05 -3.00 -10.62
CA THR A 51 14.49 -3.23 -10.80
C THR A 51 14.84 -4.72 -10.64
N TYR A 52 14.39 -5.35 -9.56
CA TYR A 52 14.66 -6.78 -9.34
C TYR A 52 13.91 -7.69 -10.32
N TYR A 53 12.71 -7.31 -10.76
CA TYR A 53 11.95 -8.02 -11.77
C TYR A 53 12.67 -8.01 -13.12
N ASP A 54 13.17 -6.85 -13.54
CA ASP A 54 13.91 -6.68 -14.79
C ASP A 54 15.25 -7.47 -14.76
N GLN A 55 15.84 -7.63 -13.57
CA GLN A 55 16.99 -8.51 -13.31
C GLN A 55 16.64 -9.99 -13.16
N GLN A 56 15.35 -10.36 -13.27
CA GLN A 56 14.83 -11.72 -13.04
C GLN A 56 15.10 -12.29 -11.64
N ASN A 57 15.45 -11.43 -10.68
CA ASN A 57 15.59 -11.81 -9.28
C ASN A 57 14.21 -11.80 -8.61
N TYR A 58 13.40 -12.81 -8.91
CA TYR A 58 12.01 -12.87 -8.45
C TYR A 58 11.86 -13.10 -6.94
N ASP A 59 12.86 -13.70 -6.30
CA ASP A 59 12.87 -13.86 -4.85
C ASP A 59 12.90 -12.49 -4.15
N MET A 60 13.78 -11.58 -4.59
CA MET A 60 13.83 -10.20 -4.09
C MET A 60 12.66 -9.36 -4.59
N ALA A 61 12.32 -9.45 -5.88
CA ALA A 61 11.26 -8.66 -6.48
C ALA A 61 9.91 -8.91 -5.79
N LEU A 62 9.59 -10.16 -5.45
CA LEU A 62 8.34 -10.51 -4.80
C LEU A 62 8.14 -9.77 -3.46
N SER A 63 9.21 -9.58 -2.69
CA SER A 63 9.13 -8.90 -1.38
C SER A 63 8.68 -7.44 -1.50
N PHE A 64 9.22 -6.69 -2.47
CA PHE A 64 8.84 -5.30 -2.73
C PHE A 64 7.51 -5.21 -3.47
N TRP A 65 7.27 -6.16 -4.38
CA TRP A 65 6.03 -6.23 -5.12
C TRP A 65 4.82 -6.39 -4.20
N ARG A 66 4.89 -7.25 -3.19
CA ARG A 66 3.80 -7.42 -2.19
C ARG A 66 3.46 -6.13 -1.47
N LYS A 67 4.49 -5.37 -1.07
CA LYS A 67 4.29 -4.06 -0.43
C LYS A 67 3.61 -3.08 -1.38
N ALA A 68 4.10 -2.96 -2.62
CA ALA A 68 3.47 -2.10 -3.63
C ALA A 68 2.02 -2.52 -3.93
N PHE A 69 1.74 -3.83 -4.00
CA PHE A 69 0.40 -4.37 -4.22
C PHE A 69 -0.55 -4.02 -3.06
N ASN A 70 -0.09 -4.13 -1.82
CA ASN A 70 -0.90 -3.84 -0.63
C ASN A 70 -1.01 -2.35 -0.31
N GLU A 71 -0.09 -1.51 -0.80
CA GLU A 71 -0.11 -0.06 -0.57
C GLU A 71 -0.84 0.70 -1.68
N CYS A 72 -0.59 0.33 -2.94
CA CYS A 72 -1.03 1.09 -4.11
C CYS A 72 -1.27 0.19 -5.34
N PRO A 73 -2.24 -0.75 -5.29
CA PRO A 73 -2.48 -1.69 -6.38
C PRO A 73 -2.89 -0.99 -7.68
N ARG A 74 -3.54 0.17 -7.58
CA ARG A 74 -3.98 0.99 -8.73
C ARG A 74 -2.85 1.73 -9.44
N SER A 75 -1.61 1.61 -8.96
CA SER A 75 -0.48 2.34 -9.51
C SER A 75 -0.13 1.96 -10.96
N SER A 76 -0.32 0.69 -11.35
CA SER A 76 -0.08 0.22 -12.71
C SER A 76 -0.68 -1.17 -12.98
N SER A 77 -1.26 -1.38 -14.16
CA SER A 77 -1.68 -2.72 -14.63
C SER A 77 -0.51 -3.73 -14.68
N ASN A 78 0.70 -3.25 -14.96
CA ASN A 78 1.89 -4.11 -15.01
C ASN A 78 2.21 -4.71 -13.63
N LEU A 79 1.83 -4.05 -12.54
CA LEU A 79 2.00 -4.61 -11.20
C LEU A 79 1.30 -5.98 -11.11
N HIS A 80 0.06 -6.08 -11.58
CA HIS A 80 -0.69 -7.33 -11.58
C HIS A 80 -0.08 -8.39 -12.49
N LEU A 81 0.26 -8.01 -13.73
CA LEU A 81 0.86 -8.92 -14.72
C LEU A 81 2.19 -9.48 -14.23
N HIS A 82 3.05 -8.63 -13.66
CA HIS A 82 4.34 -9.04 -13.13
C HIS A 82 4.18 -9.97 -11.93
N GLY A 83 3.19 -9.73 -11.08
CA GLY A 83 2.82 -10.64 -9.99
C GLY A 83 2.53 -12.05 -10.50
N ILE A 84 1.62 -12.18 -11.47
CA ILE A 84 1.27 -13.47 -12.09
C ILE A 84 2.52 -14.18 -12.65
N ASN A 85 3.37 -13.44 -13.36
CA ASN A 85 4.59 -14.00 -13.93
C ASN A 85 5.56 -14.51 -12.86
N MET A 86 5.78 -13.73 -11.80
CA MET A 86 6.65 -14.12 -10.69
C MET A 86 6.12 -15.36 -9.97
N PHE A 87 4.84 -15.39 -9.62
CA PHE A 87 4.22 -16.54 -8.97
C PHE A 87 4.31 -17.81 -9.82
N LYS A 88 4.00 -17.70 -11.12
CA LYS A 88 4.13 -18.82 -12.05
C LYS A 88 5.57 -19.33 -12.14
N HIS A 89 6.55 -18.42 -12.21
CA HIS A 89 7.95 -18.82 -12.25
C HIS A 89 8.39 -19.51 -10.95
N LEU A 90 8.09 -18.92 -9.80
CA LEU A 90 8.49 -19.44 -8.49
C LEU A 90 7.83 -20.79 -8.21
N PHE A 91 6.55 -20.96 -8.55
CA PHE A 91 5.88 -22.25 -8.51
C PHE A 91 6.58 -23.28 -9.42
N ASN A 92 6.89 -22.91 -10.65
CA ASN A 92 7.53 -23.84 -11.58
C ASN A 92 8.92 -24.29 -11.12
N LYS A 93 9.69 -23.38 -10.49
CA LYS A 93 11.03 -23.63 -9.94
C LYS A 93 11.00 -24.49 -8.68
N THR A 94 10.06 -24.23 -7.77
CA THR A 94 10.05 -24.84 -6.43
C THR A 94 9.03 -25.97 -6.25
N LYS A 95 8.00 -26.01 -7.09
CA LYS A 95 6.78 -26.82 -6.94
C LYS A 95 6.02 -26.57 -5.62
N ASP A 96 6.30 -25.45 -4.95
CA ASP A 96 5.71 -25.08 -3.68
C ASP A 96 4.34 -24.41 -3.88
N ARG A 97 3.29 -25.01 -3.29
CA ARG A 97 1.90 -24.54 -3.43
C ARG A 97 1.67 -23.14 -2.87
N LYS A 98 2.56 -22.62 -2.02
CA LYS A 98 2.45 -21.23 -1.53
C LYS A 98 2.41 -20.20 -2.67
N TYR A 99 2.86 -20.55 -3.87
CA TYR A 99 2.86 -19.62 -5.00
C TYR A 99 1.59 -19.66 -5.87
N ILE A 100 0.57 -20.45 -5.51
CA ILE A 100 -0.68 -20.53 -6.28
C ILE A 100 -1.66 -19.40 -5.89
N ASP A 101 -1.69 -19.00 -4.61
CA ASP A 101 -2.66 -18.03 -4.10
C ASP A 101 -2.20 -17.38 -2.78
N SER A 102 -1.00 -16.80 -2.75
CA SER A 102 -0.46 -16.19 -1.52
C SER A 102 -0.66 -14.70 -1.40
N ILE A 103 -1.55 -14.09 -2.19
CA ILE A 103 -1.92 -12.69 -1.95
C ILE A 103 -2.94 -12.70 -0.82
N GLU A 104 -2.44 -12.64 0.41
CA GLU A 104 -3.22 -12.42 1.64
C GLU A 104 -3.23 -10.93 2.01
#